data_AF-A0A938CKP4-F1
#
_entry.id   AF-A0A938CKP4-F1
#
_cell.length_a   1.000
_cell.length_b   1.000
_cell.length_c   1.000
_cell.angle_alpha   90.00
_cell.angle_beta   90.00
_cell.angle_gamma   90.00
#
_symmetry.space_group_name_H-M   'P 1'
#
loop_
_entity.id
_entity.type
_entity.pdbx_description
1 polymer ?
#
loop_
_entity_poly.entity_id
_entity_poly.type
_entity_poly.pdbx_seq_one_letter_code
_entity_poly.pdbx_strand_id
1 'polypeptide(L)'
;QTLLSRLEEYAIWAASTPTLRGTVPDQQQRHPLGLSGGGLADAVRLLQAGAQVQGGEGYIADALSDAIGMIDWALDLGAEARAQSPISPAVPSGQLVLSFDDRFMGEAWRRIAAYECSEGALYVLAALALAVSSPPPLFLAIDDFDHALNPRLARALVERFCDWVTKHSWGRPERQVLITTHNPLILDGLDLTDDRIRLFAVERTSKGRTVAERVLVDDRLLARAKEGWTLSRLWVMGEIGGVPNV
;
A
#
# COMPACT_ATOMS: atom_id res chain seq x y z
N GLN A 1 -11.97 -22.52 -7.14
CA GLN A 1 -12.71 -21.24 -7.11
C GLN A 1 -12.93 -20.78 -8.54
N THR A 2 -14.08 -20.15 -8.84
CA THR A 2 -14.35 -19.56 -10.17
C THR A 2 -13.85 -18.10 -10.20
N LEU A 3 -13.60 -17.54 -11.38
CA LEU A 3 -13.24 -16.11 -11.52
C LEU A 3 -14.29 -15.20 -10.87
N LEU A 4 -15.58 -15.51 -11.07
CA LEU A 4 -16.68 -14.75 -10.48
C LEU A 4 -16.64 -14.76 -8.95
N SER A 5 -16.33 -15.89 -8.31
CA SER A 5 -16.20 -15.97 -6.84
C SER A 5 -15.04 -15.15 -6.29
N ARG A 6 -13.97 -14.93 -7.09
CA ARG A 6 -12.85 -14.06 -6.68
C ARG A 6 -13.16 -12.58 -6.84
N LEU A 7 -14.06 -12.23 -7.76
CA LEU A 7 -14.44 -10.85 -8.08
C LEU A 7 -15.61 -10.33 -7.24
N GLU A 8 -16.27 -11.17 -6.45
CA GLU A 8 -17.44 -10.79 -5.64
C GLU A 8 -17.15 -9.61 -4.70
N GLU A 9 -15.97 -9.60 -4.09
CA GLU A 9 -15.51 -8.53 -3.19
C GLU A 9 -14.51 -7.56 -3.85
N TYR A 10 -14.38 -7.61 -5.18
CA TYR A 10 -13.47 -6.72 -5.89
C TYR A 10 -13.88 -5.27 -5.68
N ALA A 11 -12.89 -4.45 -5.32
CA ALA A 11 -13.04 -3.02 -5.22
C ALA A 11 -11.73 -2.30 -5.54
N ILE A 12 -11.85 -0.99 -5.77
CA ILE A 12 -10.74 -0.09 -6.06
C ILE A 12 -10.57 0.80 -4.84
N TRP A 13 -9.45 0.65 -4.15
CA TRP A 13 -9.06 1.53 -3.05
C TRP A 13 -8.35 2.75 -3.62
N ALA A 14 -8.88 3.93 -3.34
CA ALA A 14 -8.33 5.22 -3.71
C ALA A 14 -8.25 6.06 -2.43
N ALA A 15 -7.17 5.86 -1.68
CA ALA A 15 -7.03 6.44 -0.35
C ALA A 15 -6.92 7.97 -0.42
N SER A 16 -7.47 8.64 0.59
CA SER A 16 -7.33 10.09 0.74
C SER A 16 -6.82 10.42 2.13
N THR A 17 -5.89 11.38 2.19
CA THR A 17 -5.28 11.82 3.44
C THR A 17 -6.31 12.18 4.54
N PRO A 18 -7.37 12.96 4.28
CA PRO A 18 -8.33 13.30 5.34
C PRO A 18 -9.03 12.06 5.94
N THR A 19 -9.32 11.06 5.10
CA THR A 19 -9.96 9.82 5.55
C THR A 19 -8.97 8.94 6.32
N LEU A 20 -7.73 8.79 5.84
CA LEU A 20 -6.67 8.05 6.54
C LEU A 20 -6.34 8.66 7.91
N ARG A 21 -6.40 10.00 8.03
CA ARG A 21 -6.26 10.72 9.31
C ARG A 21 -7.46 10.54 10.26
N GLY A 22 -8.58 10.01 9.77
CA GLY A 22 -9.83 9.92 10.53
C GLY A 22 -10.49 11.29 10.81
N THR A 23 -10.21 12.29 9.98
CA THR A 23 -10.86 13.62 10.07
C THR A 23 -12.13 13.69 9.22
N VAL A 24 -12.22 12.87 8.18
CA VAL A 24 -13.41 12.69 7.33
C VAL A 24 -13.87 11.24 7.40
N PRO A 25 -15.18 10.97 7.56
CA PRO A 25 -15.70 9.61 7.54
C PRO A 25 -15.64 9.03 6.13
N ASP A 26 -15.23 7.76 6.03
CA ASP A 26 -15.34 7.00 4.80
C ASP A 26 -16.78 6.49 4.63
N GLN A 27 -17.39 6.81 3.48
CA GLN A 27 -18.76 6.42 3.14
C GLN A 27 -18.85 4.95 2.69
N GLN A 28 -17.73 4.34 2.33
CA GLN A 28 -17.64 3.00 1.76
C GLN A 28 -16.76 2.12 2.65
N GLN A 29 -17.21 1.90 3.89
CA GLN A 29 -16.54 1.05 4.86
C GLN A 29 -16.44 -0.39 4.37
N ARG A 30 -15.24 -0.95 4.44
CA ARG A 30 -14.92 -2.34 4.08
C ARG A 30 -13.82 -2.86 5.01
N HIS A 31 -13.72 -4.19 5.11
CA HIS A 31 -12.57 -4.83 5.74
C HIS A 31 -11.45 -5.02 4.70
N PRO A 32 -10.17 -4.76 5.04
CA PRO A 32 -9.67 -4.22 6.30
C PRO A 32 -9.76 -2.69 6.40
N LEU A 33 -9.94 -2.00 5.27
CA LEU A 33 -10.03 -0.55 5.17
C LEU A 33 -11.20 -0.17 4.26
N GLY A 34 -11.87 0.94 4.58
CA GLY A 34 -12.77 1.60 3.65
C GLY A 34 -12.07 2.01 2.35
N LEU A 35 -12.85 2.22 1.28
CA LEU A 35 -12.30 2.45 -0.06
C LEU A 35 -11.50 3.76 -0.19
N SER A 36 -11.72 4.71 0.71
CA SER A 36 -10.90 5.93 0.82
C SER A 36 -9.88 5.89 1.96
N GLY A 37 -9.68 4.72 2.59
CA GLY A 37 -8.73 4.51 3.69
C GLY A 37 -9.35 4.59 5.09
N GLY A 38 -10.68 4.58 5.20
CA GLY A 38 -11.36 4.62 6.49
C GLY A 38 -11.02 3.42 7.38
N GLY A 39 -10.96 3.63 8.69
CA GLY A 39 -10.70 2.56 9.66
C GLY A 39 -9.22 2.18 9.82
N LEU A 40 -8.29 2.99 9.31
CA LEU A 40 -6.84 2.69 9.40
C LEU A 40 -6.36 2.44 10.82
N ALA A 41 -6.83 3.22 11.80
CA ALA A 41 -6.49 3.04 13.21
C ALA A 41 -6.93 1.67 13.76
N ASP A 42 -8.13 1.24 13.40
CA ASP A 42 -8.66 -0.07 13.78
C ASP A 42 -7.88 -1.20 13.10
N ALA A 43 -7.57 -1.05 11.80
CA ALA A 43 -6.78 -2.03 11.06
C ALA A 43 -5.38 -2.20 11.66
N VAL A 44 -4.70 -1.11 11.98
CA VAL A 44 -3.38 -1.15 12.65
C VAL A 44 -3.48 -1.82 14.01
N ARG A 45 -4.49 -1.48 14.83
CA ARG A 45 -4.70 -2.14 16.14
C ARG A 45 -4.88 -3.65 15.98
N LEU A 46 -5.63 -4.08 14.98
CA LEU A 46 -5.84 -5.50 14.69
C LEU A 46 -4.55 -6.19 14.26
N LEU A 47 -3.72 -5.55 13.42
CA LEU A 47 -2.40 -6.06 13.07
C LEU A 47 -1.49 -6.17 14.30
N GLN A 48 -1.46 -5.15 15.15
CA GLN A 48 -0.67 -5.19 16.39
C GLN A 48 -1.13 -6.33 17.31
N ALA A 49 -2.45 -6.53 17.47
CA ALA A 49 -2.98 -7.64 18.24
C ALA A 49 -2.59 -9.00 17.64
N GLY A 50 -2.67 -9.15 16.30
CA GLY A 50 -2.26 -10.36 15.58
C GLY A 50 -0.78 -10.69 15.74
N ALA A 51 0.08 -9.67 15.77
CA ALA A 51 1.52 -9.82 15.99
C ALA A 51 1.90 -10.32 17.39
N GLN A 52 1.03 -10.13 18.39
CA GLN A 52 1.30 -10.51 19.79
C GLN A 52 0.80 -11.92 20.15
N VAL A 53 0.11 -12.62 19.25
CA VAL A 53 -0.44 -13.96 19.52
C VAL A 53 0.72 -14.97 19.68
N GLN A 54 0.84 -15.58 20.86
CA GLN A 54 1.83 -16.64 21.12
C GLN A 54 1.60 -17.85 20.20
N GLY A 55 2.62 -18.23 19.42
CA GLY A 55 2.51 -19.27 18.38
C GLY A 55 1.79 -18.82 17.10
N GLY A 56 1.44 -17.53 17.02
CA GLY A 56 0.73 -16.91 15.90
C GLY A 56 1.62 -16.19 14.89
N GLU A 57 0.95 -15.49 13.98
CA GLU A 57 1.36 -14.94 12.69
C GLU A 57 2.61 -14.03 12.71
N GLY A 58 3.80 -14.60 12.93
CA GLY A 58 5.09 -13.86 12.99
C GLY A 58 5.37 -12.97 11.76
N TYR A 59 4.75 -13.28 10.62
CA TYR A 59 4.81 -12.45 9.44
C TYR A 59 4.15 -11.07 9.60
N ILE A 60 3.11 -10.94 10.43
CA ILE A 60 2.50 -9.64 10.73
C ILE A 60 3.49 -8.77 11.50
N ALA A 61 4.21 -9.36 12.45
CA ALA A 61 5.24 -8.66 13.21
C ALA A 61 6.37 -8.20 12.29
N ASP A 62 6.85 -9.06 11.39
CA ASP A 62 7.87 -8.71 10.39
C ASP A 62 7.38 -7.58 9.47
N ALA A 63 6.15 -7.66 8.98
CA ALA A 63 5.60 -6.64 8.08
C ALA A 63 5.33 -5.30 8.79
N LEU A 64 4.90 -5.32 10.06
CA LEU A 64 4.81 -4.12 10.89
C LEU A 64 6.19 -3.48 11.10
N SER A 65 7.20 -4.31 11.38
CA SER A 65 8.59 -3.84 11.53
C SER A 65 9.12 -3.23 10.24
N ASP A 66 8.88 -3.86 9.09
CA ASP A 66 9.24 -3.32 7.77
C ASP A 66 8.55 -1.97 7.52
N ALA A 67 7.26 -1.86 7.84
CA ALA A 67 6.47 -0.65 7.65
C ALA A 67 6.96 0.52 8.53
N ILE A 68 7.21 0.26 9.82
CA ILE A 68 7.77 1.27 10.74
C ILE A 68 9.17 1.67 10.28
N GLY A 69 10.01 0.71 9.86
CA GLY A 69 11.35 0.98 9.35
C GLY A 69 11.40 1.87 8.10
N MET A 70 10.33 1.92 7.31
CA MET A 70 10.18 2.85 6.18
C MET A 70 9.82 4.28 6.60
N ILE A 71 9.30 4.46 7.82
CA ILE A 71 8.96 5.75 8.40
C ILE A 71 10.12 6.16 9.30
N ASP A 72 11.12 6.81 8.69
CA ASP A 72 12.43 7.06 9.28
C ASP A 72 12.43 7.68 10.69
N TRP A 73 11.46 8.55 10.99
CA TRP A 73 11.34 9.21 12.30
C TRP A 73 10.58 8.37 13.34
N ALA A 74 9.79 7.38 12.94
CA ALA A 74 8.94 6.61 13.84
C ALA A 74 9.72 5.54 14.61
N LEU A 75 9.56 5.52 15.92
CA LEU A 75 10.03 4.45 16.82
C LEU A 75 8.98 3.37 17.02
N ASP A 76 7.75 3.81 17.24
CA ASP A 76 6.64 2.93 17.59
C ASP A 76 5.33 3.51 17.06
N LEU A 77 4.34 2.64 16.96
CA LEU A 77 3.00 2.90 16.44
C LEU A 77 1.97 2.53 17.49
N GLY A 78 0.88 3.28 17.56
CA GLY A 78 -0.27 2.93 18.38
C GLY A 78 -1.58 3.38 17.78
N ALA A 79 -2.68 2.89 18.36
CA ALA A 79 -4.03 3.31 18.06
C ALA A 79 -4.79 3.49 19.37
N GLU A 80 -5.08 4.73 19.72
CA GLU A 80 -5.65 5.13 21.01
C GLU A 80 -7.09 5.57 20.87
N ALA A 81 -7.90 5.35 21.92
CA ALA A 81 -9.26 5.84 21.95
C ALA A 81 -9.30 7.37 21.84
N ARG A 82 -10.11 7.88 20.91
CA ARG A 82 -10.35 9.31 20.76
C ARG A 82 -11.04 9.83 22.02
N ALA A 83 -10.46 10.84 22.66
CA ALA A 83 -11.09 11.51 23.80
C ALA A 83 -12.33 12.31 23.31
N GLN A 84 -13.48 11.65 23.19
CA GLN A 84 -14.76 12.29 22.83
C GLN A 84 -15.89 11.78 23.72
N SER A 85 -16.88 12.66 23.93
CA SER A 85 -18.17 12.31 24.56
C SER A 85 -18.86 11.17 23.82
N PRO A 86 -19.70 10.35 24.49
CA PRO A 86 -20.33 9.19 23.87
C PRO A 86 -21.11 9.57 22.61
N ILE A 87 -20.61 9.11 21.45
CA ILE A 87 -21.26 9.24 20.15
C ILE A 87 -22.17 8.03 19.95
N SER A 88 -23.33 8.23 19.33
CA SER A 88 -24.23 7.13 18.94
C SER A 88 -23.49 6.09 18.09
N PRO A 89 -23.65 4.77 18.35
CA PRO A 89 -23.03 3.71 17.56
C PRO A 89 -23.45 3.71 16.07
N ALA A 90 -24.49 4.46 15.70
CA ALA A 90 -24.95 4.62 14.33
C ALA A 90 -24.11 5.61 13.50
N VAL A 91 -23.19 6.35 14.12
CA VAL A 91 -22.27 7.26 13.42
C VAL A 91 -20.97 6.50 13.13
N PRO A 92 -20.56 6.32 11.86
CA PRO A 92 -19.28 5.73 11.49
C PRO A 92 -18.15 6.73 11.80
N SER A 93 -17.82 6.91 13.07
CA SER A 93 -16.62 7.62 13.51
C SER A 93 -15.65 6.60 14.06
N GLY A 94 -14.45 6.54 13.48
CA GLY A 94 -13.35 5.76 14.05
C GLY A 94 -13.14 6.18 15.50
N GLN A 95 -13.38 5.25 16.43
CA GLN A 95 -13.20 5.51 17.86
C GLN A 95 -11.73 5.60 18.24
N LEU A 96 -10.84 5.24 17.30
CA LEU A 96 -9.40 5.29 17.49
C LEU A 96 -8.75 6.39 16.66
N VAL A 97 -7.66 6.92 17.20
CA VAL A 97 -6.72 7.80 16.51
C VAL A 97 -5.37 7.09 16.47
N LEU A 98 -4.77 7.00 15.30
CA LEU A 98 -3.40 6.54 15.13
C LEU A 98 -2.43 7.51 15.79
N SER A 99 -1.37 6.98 16.37
CA SER A 99 -0.33 7.75 17.01
C SER A 99 1.02 7.10 16.82
N PHE A 100 2.07 7.91 16.84
CA PHE A 100 3.45 7.48 16.62
C PHE A 100 4.33 8.07 17.71
N ASP A 101 5.39 7.35 18.03
CA ASP A 101 6.48 7.88 18.85
C ASP A 101 7.61 8.36 17.94
N ASP A 102 7.92 9.66 17.95
CA ASP A 102 8.99 10.25 17.15
C ASP A 102 10.34 10.20 17.88
N ARG A 103 11.35 9.60 17.25
CA ARG A 103 12.68 9.43 17.85
C ARG A 103 13.46 10.72 18.06
N PHE A 104 13.13 11.77 17.34
CA PHE A 104 13.81 13.06 17.37
C PHE A 104 13.14 14.04 18.34
N MET A 105 11.95 13.73 18.85
CA MET A 105 11.21 14.57 19.78
C MET A 105 11.51 14.24 21.25
N GLY A 106 11.55 15.28 22.09
CA GLY A 106 11.70 15.14 23.54
C GLY A 106 10.50 14.44 24.18
N GLU A 107 10.67 13.83 25.35
CA GLU A 107 9.65 12.95 25.98
C GLU A 107 8.25 13.56 26.06
N ALA A 108 8.14 14.85 26.36
CA ALA A 108 6.85 15.54 26.48
C ALA A 108 6.06 15.67 25.15
N TRP A 109 6.74 15.57 24.01
CA TRP A 109 6.16 15.73 22.67
C TRP A 109 6.44 14.54 21.76
N ARG A 110 6.99 13.45 22.30
CA ARG A 110 7.36 12.25 21.54
C ARG A 110 6.17 11.62 20.85
N ARG A 111 5.02 11.60 21.53
CA ARG A 111 3.78 11.04 21.02
C ARG A 111 3.10 12.06 20.11
N ILE A 112 3.05 11.79 18.82
CA ILE A 112 2.30 12.58 17.85
C ILE A 112 1.15 11.77 17.29
N ALA A 113 0.02 12.41 17.04
CA ALA A 113 -1.12 11.73 16.47
C ALA A 113 -1.11 11.81 14.93
N ALA A 114 -1.91 10.96 14.29
CA ALA A 114 -1.99 10.89 12.84
C ALA A 114 -2.51 12.16 12.18
N TYR A 115 -3.09 13.12 12.90
CA TYR A 115 -3.43 14.42 12.34
C TYR A 115 -2.19 15.31 12.12
N GLU A 116 -1.08 15.02 12.79
CA GLU A 116 0.20 15.75 12.72
C GLU A 116 1.27 15.03 11.89
N CYS A 117 1.10 13.74 11.61
CA CYS A 117 2.12 12.97 10.91
C CYS A 117 2.21 13.31 9.40
N SER A 118 3.32 12.93 8.77
CA SER A 118 3.45 12.99 7.31
C SER A 118 2.40 12.11 6.63
N GLU A 119 1.93 12.53 5.45
CA GLU A 119 0.93 11.77 4.68
C GLU A 119 1.49 10.40 4.29
N GLY A 120 2.75 10.34 3.84
CA GLY A 120 3.36 9.09 3.43
C GLY A 120 3.40 8.00 4.51
N ALA A 121 3.50 8.36 5.79
CA ALA A 121 3.39 7.38 6.88
C ALA A 121 2.02 6.69 6.89
N LEU A 122 0.94 7.43 6.61
CA LEU A 122 -0.41 6.88 6.56
C LEU A 122 -0.61 5.96 5.35
N TYR A 123 -0.05 6.32 4.19
CA TYR A 123 -0.12 5.50 2.97
C TYR A 123 0.68 4.20 3.12
N VAL A 124 1.83 4.23 3.80
CA VAL A 124 2.59 3.01 4.16
C VAL A 124 1.74 2.06 5.01
N LEU A 125 1.09 2.59 6.06
CA LEU A 125 0.24 1.77 6.92
C LEU A 125 -1.03 1.28 6.20
N ALA A 126 -1.58 2.06 5.28
CA ALA A 126 -2.73 1.65 4.49
C ALA A 126 -2.38 0.48 3.55
N ALA A 127 -1.25 0.58 2.85
CA ALA A 127 -0.72 -0.50 2.02
C ALA A 127 -0.42 -1.76 2.85
N LEU A 128 0.17 -1.60 4.05
CA LEU A 128 0.37 -2.70 4.99
C LEU A 128 -0.96 -3.38 5.36
N ALA A 129 -1.98 -2.62 5.74
CA ALA A 129 -3.28 -3.17 6.13
C ALA A 129 -3.94 -3.96 4.99
N LEU A 130 -3.93 -3.44 3.76
CA LEU A 130 -4.44 -4.15 2.58
C LEU A 130 -3.63 -5.42 2.28
N ALA A 131 -2.31 -5.38 2.46
CA ALA A 131 -1.45 -6.52 2.18
C ALA A 131 -1.52 -7.60 3.25
N VAL A 132 -1.63 -7.26 4.53
CA VAL A 132 -1.31 -8.16 5.65
C VAL A 132 -2.52 -8.59 6.48
N SER A 133 -3.63 -7.86 6.42
CA SER A 133 -4.86 -8.18 7.18
C SER A 133 -5.39 -9.60 6.99
N SER A 134 -6.13 -10.08 8.00
CA SER A 134 -6.78 -11.39 8.02
C SER A 134 -8.27 -11.25 8.38
N PRO A 135 -9.21 -11.74 7.54
CA PRO A 135 -8.97 -12.30 6.21
C PRO A 135 -8.60 -11.19 5.20
N PRO A 136 -7.68 -11.47 4.25
CA PRO A 136 -7.36 -10.49 3.23
C PRO A 136 -8.39 -10.46 2.08
N PRO A 137 -8.52 -9.31 1.39
CA PRO A 137 -9.17 -9.26 0.09
C PRO A 137 -8.42 -10.14 -0.93
N LEU A 138 -9.15 -11.00 -1.65
CA LEU A 138 -8.55 -11.96 -2.61
C LEU A 138 -8.19 -11.30 -3.94
N PHE A 139 -8.99 -10.32 -4.36
CA PHE A 139 -8.73 -9.52 -5.55
C PHE A 139 -9.10 -8.07 -5.25
N LEU A 140 -8.11 -7.18 -5.30
CA LEU A 140 -8.31 -5.73 -5.19
C LEU A 140 -7.54 -4.95 -6.26
N ALA A 141 -7.93 -3.69 -6.42
CA ALA A 141 -7.09 -2.67 -7.05
C ALA A 141 -6.78 -1.54 -6.06
N ILE A 142 -5.60 -0.95 -6.19
CA ILE A 142 -5.19 0.28 -5.50
C ILE A 142 -4.89 1.32 -6.57
N ASP A 143 -5.64 2.41 -6.56
CA ASP A 143 -5.44 3.53 -7.46
C ASP A 143 -4.43 4.51 -6.84
N ASP A 144 -3.54 5.06 -7.66
CA ASP A 144 -2.45 5.96 -7.27
C ASP A 144 -1.65 5.43 -6.06
N PHE A 145 -1.05 4.24 -6.19
CA PHE A 145 -0.32 3.58 -5.09
C PHE A 145 0.83 4.44 -4.54
N ASP A 146 1.38 5.34 -5.35
CA ASP A 146 2.44 6.30 -5.02
C ASP A 146 1.95 7.64 -4.43
N HIS A 147 0.64 7.81 -4.21
CA HIS A 147 0.07 9.07 -3.73
C HIS A 147 0.74 9.54 -2.42
N ALA A 148 1.12 10.83 -2.39
CA ALA A 148 1.80 11.49 -1.27
C ALA A 148 3.13 10.83 -0.81
N LEU A 149 3.66 9.86 -1.55
CA LEU A 149 4.96 9.24 -1.27
C LEU A 149 6.08 9.99 -1.98
N ASN A 150 7.18 10.25 -1.27
CA ASN A 150 8.40 10.65 -1.95
C ASN A 150 8.94 9.46 -2.78
N PRO A 151 9.71 9.69 -3.86
CA PRO A 151 10.12 8.61 -4.76
C PRO A 151 10.93 7.47 -4.12
N ARG A 152 11.72 7.74 -3.08
CA ARG A 152 12.49 6.70 -2.38
C ARG A 152 11.57 5.82 -1.52
N LEU A 153 10.61 6.44 -0.83
CA LEU A 153 9.61 5.72 -0.05
C LEU A 153 8.69 4.89 -0.94
N ALA A 154 8.26 5.42 -2.09
CA ALA A 154 7.43 4.69 -3.06
C ALA A 154 8.12 3.41 -3.56
N ARG A 155 9.41 3.50 -3.89
CA ARG A 155 10.24 2.34 -4.27
C ARG A 155 10.33 1.31 -3.15
N ALA A 156 10.67 1.75 -1.94
CA ALA A 156 10.79 0.85 -0.80
C ALA A 156 9.45 0.17 -0.47
N LEU A 157 8.35 0.93 -0.54
CA LEU A 157 7.01 0.43 -0.26
C LEU A 157 6.57 -0.63 -1.27
N VAL A 158 6.76 -0.40 -2.58
CA VAL A 158 6.32 -1.40 -3.57
C VAL A 158 7.11 -2.70 -3.45
N GLU A 159 8.41 -2.64 -3.16
CA GLU A 159 9.26 -3.82 -2.94
C GLU A 159 8.72 -4.65 -1.77
N ARG A 160 8.47 -4.01 -0.62
CA ARG A 160 7.87 -4.66 0.55
C ARG A 160 6.44 -5.13 0.31
N PHE A 161 5.64 -4.35 -0.40
CA PHE A 161 4.26 -4.71 -0.71
C PHE A 161 4.17 -5.94 -1.59
N CYS A 162 5.02 -6.05 -2.63
CA CYS A 162 5.15 -7.26 -3.45
C CYS A 162 5.52 -8.48 -2.59
N ASP A 163 6.48 -8.34 -1.68
CA ASP A 163 6.85 -9.38 -0.72
C ASP A 163 5.65 -9.80 0.16
N TRP A 164 4.94 -8.84 0.74
CA TRP A 164 3.79 -9.10 1.61
C TRP A 164 2.60 -9.73 0.89
N VAL A 165 2.46 -9.49 -0.42
CA VAL A 165 1.39 -10.09 -1.22
C VAL A 165 1.76 -11.50 -1.69
N THR A 166 3.01 -11.71 -2.10
CA THR A 166 3.43 -12.92 -2.83
C THR A 166 4.04 -14.02 -1.96
N LYS A 167 4.51 -13.73 -0.73
CA LYS A 167 5.12 -14.75 0.13
C LYS A 167 4.07 -15.70 0.72
N HIS A 168 3.86 -16.82 0.04
CA HIS A 168 2.94 -17.91 0.43
C HIS A 168 3.37 -18.69 1.67
N SER A 169 4.59 -18.48 2.18
CA SER A 169 5.10 -19.12 3.40
C SER A 169 4.26 -18.83 4.66
N TRP A 170 3.28 -17.93 4.56
CA TRP A 170 2.35 -17.57 5.63
C TRP A 170 1.03 -18.35 5.59
N GLY A 171 0.88 -19.34 4.69
CA GLY A 171 -0.33 -20.19 4.63
C GLY A 171 -1.59 -19.45 4.15
N ARG A 172 -1.41 -18.31 3.47
CA ARG A 172 -2.50 -17.43 3.03
C ARG A 172 -3.04 -17.85 1.66
N PRO A 173 -4.33 -17.59 1.36
CA PRO A 173 -4.86 -17.82 0.03
C PRO A 173 -4.09 -16.99 -0.99
N GLU A 174 -4.01 -17.49 -2.23
CA GLU A 174 -3.47 -16.73 -3.35
C GLU A 174 -4.35 -15.50 -3.63
N ARG A 175 -3.71 -14.37 -3.91
CA ARG A 175 -4.36 -13.08 -4.11
C ARG A 175 -3.85 -12.39 -5.36
N GLN A 176 -4.67 -11.49 -5.91
CA GLN A 176 -4.30 -10.64 -7.02
C GLN A 176 -4.51 -9.18 -6.64
N VAL A 177 -3.49 -8.36 -6.84
CA VAL A 177 -3.55 -6.91 -6.62
C VAL A 177 -3.22 -6.23 -7.94
N LEU A 178 -4.06 -5.28 -8.33
CA LEU A 178 -3.76 -4.34 -9.40
C LEU A 178 -3.37 -3.00 -8.77
N ILE A 179 -2.29 -2.40 -9.25
CA ILE A 179 -1.88 -1.06 -8.81
C ILE A 179 -1.73 -0.16 -10.03
N THR A 180 -2.15 1.10 -9.89
CA THR A 180 -1.76 2.17 -10.81
C THR A 180 -0.66 3.00 -10.16
N THR A 181 0.22 3.55 -10.98
CA THR A 181 1.32 4.41 -10.53
C THR A 181 1.70 5.41 -11.61
N HIS A 182 2.10 6.59 -11.17
CA HIS A 182 2.71 7.62 -12.02
C HIS A 182 4.17 7.90 -11.66
N ASN A 183 4.72 7.20 -10.66
CA ASN A 183 6.07 7.41 -10.15
C ASN A 183 7.07 6.42 -10.78
N PRO A 184 8.06 6.90 -11.56
CA PRO A 184 9.02 6.02 -12.19
C PRO A 184 9.81 5.14 -11.24
N LEU A 185 10.10 5.61 -10.02
CA LEU A 185 10.91 4.85 -9.07
C LEU A 185 10.18 3.63 -8.50
N ILE A 186 8.85 3.53 -8.62
CA ILE A 186 8.13 2.30 -8.30
C ILE A 186 8.59 1.15 -9.18
N LEU A 187 8.84 1.40 -10.47
CA LEU A 187 9.23 0.34 -11.39
C LEU A 187 10.57 -0.30 -10.97
N ASP A 188 11.46 0.46 -10.34
CA ASP A 188 12.76 -0.02 -9.85
C ASP A 188 12.66 -0.86 -8.56
N GLY A 189 11.48 -0.95 -7.96
CA GLY A 189 11.18 -1.86 -6.84
C GLY A 189 10.49 -3.16 -7.28
N LEU A 190 10.21 -3.32 -8.58
CA LEU A 190 9.55 -4.50 -9.12
C LEU A 190 10.57 -5.56 -9.57
N ASP A 191 10.48 -6.77 -9.00
CA ASP A 191 11.21 -7.93 -9.52
C ASP A 191 10.41 -8.59 -10.66
N LEU A 192 10.60 -8.10 -11.89
CA LEU A 192 9.92 -8.64 -13.07
C LEU A 192 10.44 -10.04 -13.50
N THR A 193 11.46 -10.59 -12.83
CA THR A 193 11.89 -11.98 -13.05
C THR A 193 10.96 -12.99 -12.37
N ASP A 194 10.21 -12.54 -11.36
CA ASP A 194 9.11 -13.28 -10.77
C ASP A 194 7.83 -13.07 -11.59
N ASP A 195 7.31 -14.12 -12.25
CA ASP A 195 6.11 -14.00 -13.10
C ASP A 195 4.84 -13.59 -12.32
N ARG A 196 4.85 -13.65 -10.98
CA ARG A 196 3.76 -13.16 -10.13
C ARG A 196 3.72 -11.64 -10.08
N ILE A 197 4.84 -10.97 -10.35
CA ILE A 197 4.97 -9.51 -10.40
C ILE A 197 4.98 -9.08 -11.86
N ARG A 198 4.00 -8.26 -12.27
CA ARG A 198 3.78 -7.93 -13.68
C ARG A 198 3.60 -6.43 -13.87
N LEU A 199 4.35 -5.87 -14.81
CA LEU A 199 4.22 -4.48 -15.24
C LEU A 199 3.46 -4.43 -16.56
N PHE A 200 2.47 -3.55 -16.66
CA PHE A 200 1.72 -3.27 -17.87
C PHE A 200 1.87 -1.80 -18.25
N ALA A 201 2.34 -1.54 -19.46
CA ALA A 201 2.29 -0.21 -20.06
C ALA A 201 0.88 0.01 -20.62
N VAL A 202 0.22 1.07 -20.17
CA VAL A 202 -1.13 1.43 -20.59
C VAL A 202 -1.09 2.73 -21.38
N GLU A 203 -1.56 2.71 -22.61
CA GLU A 203 -1.51 3.86 -23.52
C GLU A 203 -2.75 3.97 -24.40
N ARG A 204 -2.89 5.14 -25.05
CA ARG A 204 -3.93 5.39 -26.04
C ARG A 204 -3.32 5.40 -27.43
N THR A 205 -3.88 4.59 -28.31
CA THR A 205 -3.57 4.63 -29.75
C THR A 205 -4.01 5.96 -30.36
N SER A 206 -3.47 6.29 -31.54
CA SER A 206 -3.88 7.46 -32.34
C SER A 206 -5.37 7.47 -32.73
N LYS A 207 -6.06 6.33 -32.61
CA LYS A 207 -7.51 6.19 -32.83
C LYS A 207 -8.33 6.27 -31.53
N GLY A 208 -7.71 6.60 -30.40
CA GLY A 208 -8.36 6.77 -29.09
C GLY A 208 -8.62 5.47 -28.31
N ARG A 209 -8.21 4.30 -28.83
CA ARG A 209 -8.36 3.01 -28.12
C ARG A 209 -7.31 2.86 -27.03
N THR A 210 -7.71 2.36 -25.86
CA THR A 210 -6.80 1.91 -24.79
C THR A 210 -6.12 0.60 -25.18
N VAL A 211 -4.80 0.55 -25.03
CA VAL A 211 -3.97 -0.64 -25.19
C VAL A 211 -3.21 -0.85 -23.88
N ALA A 212 -3.18 -2.09 -23.40
CA ALA A 212 -2.43 -2.48 -22.21
C ALA A 212 -1.50 -3.64 -22.60
N GLU A 213 -0.20 -3.38 -22.61
CA GLU A 213 0.83 -4.34 -23.01
C GLU A 213 1.72 -4.68 -21.84
N ARG A 214 1.94 -5.98 -21.62
CA ARG A 214 2.84 -6.43 -20.56
C ARG A 214 4.28 -6.12 -20.96
N VAL A 215 5.02 -5.47 -20.06
CA VAL A 215 6.48 -5.33 -20.18
C VAL A 215 7.10 -6.68 -19.79
N LEU A 216 7.72 -7.35 -20.76
CA LEU A 216 8.37 -8.64 -20.59
C LEU A 216 9.88 -8.46 -20.37
N VAL A 217 10.47 -9.33 -19.55
CA VAL A 217 11.93 -9.44 -19.41
C VAL A 217 12.47 -10.24 -20.59
N ASP A 218 12.73 -9.54 -21.70
CA ASP A 218 13.34 -10.09 -22.91
C ASP A 218 14.86 -9.82 -22.97
N ASP A 219 15.53 -10.36 -23.99
CA ASP A 219 16.98 -10.18 -24.19
C ASP A 219 17.37 -8.70 -24.33
N ARG A 220 16.47 -7.86 -24.87
CA ARG A 220 16.67 -6.41 -25.02
C ARG A 220 16.70 -5.72 -23.67
N LEU A 221 15.74 -6.01 -22.80
CA LEU A 221 15.66 -5.44 -21.46
C LEU A 221 16.85 -5.90 -20.60
N LEU A 222 17.23 -7.18 -20.70
CA LEU A 222 18.41 -7.72 -20.02
C LEU A 222 19.72 -7.08 -20.49
N ALA A 223 19.85 -6.78 -21.79
CA ALA A 223 21.00 -6.05 -22.32
C ALA A 223 21.07 -4.62 -21.74
N ARG A 224 19.95 -3.89 -21.70
CA ARG A 224 19.87 -2.57 -21.06
C ARG A 224 20.21 -2.61 -19.57
N ALA A 225 19.75 -3.63 -18.85
CA ALA A 225 20.07 -3.82 -17.44
C ALA A 225 21.58 -4.02 -17.22
N LYS A 226 22.27 -4.78 -18.09
CA LYS A 226 23.73 -4.95 -18.04
C LYS A 226 24.51 -3.65 -18.28
N GLU A 227 23.94 -2.71 -19.03
CA GLU A 227 24.46 -1.35 -19.22
C GLU A 227 24.14 -0.41 -18.04
N GLY A 228 23.46 -0.89 -17.00
CA GLY A 228 23.08 -0.10 -15.82
C GLY A 228 21.80 0.72 -15.99
N TRP A 229 20.95 0.41 -16.98
CA TRP A 229 19.66 1.09 -17.14
C TRP A 229 18.61 0.50 -16.20
N THR A 230 17.94 1.39 -15.47
CA THR A 230 16.81 1.06 -14.60
C THR A 230 15.49 1.11 -15.37
N LEU A 231 14.45 0.44 -14.85
CA LEU A 231 13.12 0.46 -15.46
C LEU A 231 12.53 1.88 -15.45
N SER A 232 12.75 2.63 -14.37
CA SER A 232 12.38 4.05 -14.27
C SER A 232 12.96 4.88 -15.41
N ARG A 233 14.24 4.69 -15.73
CA ARG A 233 14.93 5.41 -16.80
C ARG A 233 14.39 5.00 -18.16
N LEU A 234 14.19 3.71 -18.40
CA LEU A 234 13.62 3.21 -19.65
C LEU A 234 12.19 3.72 -19.88
N TRP A 235 11.39 3.80 -18.82
CA TRP A 235 10.04 4.35 -18.90
C TRP A 235 10.07 5.82 -19.26
N VAL A 236 10.81 6.65 -18.51
CA VAL A 236 10.90 8.11 -18.76
C VAL A 236 11.42 8.43 -20.17
N MET A 237 12.27 7.57 -20.72
CA MET A 237 12.79 7.70 -22.09
C MET A 237 11.83 7.17 -23.17
N GLY A 238 10.68 6.58 -22.80
CA GLY A 238 9.70 6.02 -23.73
C GLY A 238 10.05 4.64 -24.30
N GLU A 239 11.06 3.95 -23.77
CA GLU A 239 11.56 2.68 -24.32
C GLU A 239 10.68 1.46 -24.00
N ILE A 240 9.83 1.57 -22.97
CA ILE A 240 8.93 0.50 -22.50
C ILE A 240 7.43 0.86 -22.57
N GLY A 241 7.09 1.93 -23.31
CA GLY A 241 5.69 2.34 -23.55
C GLY A 241 5.03 3.07 -22.36
N GLY A 242 3.74 3.41 -22.50
CA GLY A 242 2.96 4.00 -21.40
C GLY A 242 3.35 5.44 -21.03
N VAL A 243 4.08 6.13 -21.91
CA VAL A 243 4.38 7.56 -21.80
C VAL A 243 3.65 8.32 -22.91
N PRO A 244 2.88 9.37 -22.58
CA PRO A 244 2.27 10.21 -23.61
C PRO A 244 3.33 10.89 -24.47
N ASN A 245 3.23 10.77 -25.80
CA ASN A 245 3.95 11.62 -26.74
C ASN A 245 3.25 12.98 -26.77
N VAL A 246 3.67 13.91 -25.91
CA VAL A 246 3.18 15.30 -25.89
C VAL A 246 4.18 16.22 -26.57
#